data_AF-A0A4V3BK66-F1
#
_entry.id   AF-A0A4V3BK66-F1
#
_cell.length_a   1.000
_cell.length_b   1.000
_cell.length_c   1.000
_cell.angle_alpha   90.00
_cell.angle_beta   90.00
_cell.angle_gamma   90.00
#
_symmetry.space_group_name_H-M   'P 1'
#
loop_
_entity.id
_entity.type
_entity.pdbx_description
1 polymer ?
#
loop_
_entity_poly.entity_id
_entity_poly.type
_entity_poly.pdbx_seq_one_letter_code
_entity_poly.pdbx_strand_id
1 'polypeptide(L)'
;MFKLGWQVFREQLGEVVDPVRARRAVWLALAVTVLVCVGLVVLQDAFRWAGPGPFQAPVTILLATLGVGLIAFSCCPTARPPATANTINGRQVRADWQLTVRWSVQPYLGRVPQAVAPDDRAAVLNDVPLLQRGLIRQLSRTGPVLIGFALLGLAALSAGGVHAYGLALGFVYVCTLPDLVLRLGRAERARLAALAVTPPDPDAGPAQRRRDPAGSKLRLPGE
;
A
#
# COMPACT_ATOMS: atom_id res chain seq x y z
N MET A 1 4.29 15.20 2.79
CA MET A 1 4.47 13.74 2.92
C MET A 1 3.57 12.96 1.99
N PHE A 2 2.24 13.15 2.02
CA PHE A 2 1.32 12.44 1.12
C PHE A 2 1.59 12.73 -0.37
N LYS A 3 1.76 14.00 -0.76
CA LYS A 3 2.13 14.40 -2.14
C LYS A 3 3.41 13.73 -2.63
N LEU A 4 4.44 13.68 -1.79
CA LEU A 4 5.73 13.04 -2.10
C LEU A 4 5.55 11.53 -2.30
N GLY A 5 4.86 10.84 -1.39
CA GLY A 5 4.56 9.42 -1.55
C GLY A 5 3.73 9.13 -2.80
N TRP A 6 2.75 9.98 -3.10
CA TRP A 6 1.94 9.84 -4.31
C TRP A 6 2.73 10.04 -5.60
N GLN A 7 3.68 10.98 -5.64
CA GLN A 7 4.57 11.19 -6.78
C GLN A 7 5.45 9.95 -7.03
N VAL A 8 6.10 9.44 -5.97
CA VAL A 8 6.92 8.22 -6.05
C VAL A 8 6.10 7.03 -6.51
N PHE A 9 4.87 6.89 -6.00
CA PHE A 9 3.97 5.83 -6.44
C PHE A 9 3.72 5.92 -7.94
N ARG A 10 3.38 7.10 -8.47
CA ARG A 10 3.09 7.30 -9.90
C ARG A 10 4.30 7.04 -10.79
N GLU A 11 5.48 7.50 -10.37
CA GLU A 11 6.72 7.34 -11.14
C GLU A 11 7.19 5.89 -11.17
N GLN A 12 7.15 5.20 -10.03
CA GLN A 12 7.63 3.81 -9.91
C GLN A 12 6.57 2.76 -10.28
N LEU A 13 5.28 3.14 -10.44
CA LEU A 13 4.20 2.19 -10.77
C LEU A 13 4.53 1.38 -12.03
N GLY A 14 5.05 2.05 -13.07
CA GLY A 14 5.39 1.43 -14.35
C GLY A 14 6.57 0.46 -14.28
N GLU A 15 7.40 0.52 -13.24
CA GLU A 15 8.50 -0.42 -13.02
C GLU A 15 8.04 -1.69 -12.30
N VAL A 16 7.03 -1.56 -11.43
CA VAL A 16 6.50 -2.65 -10.61
C VAL A 16 5.37 -3.41 -11.31
N VAL A 17 4.54 -2.69 -12.06
CA VAL A 17 3.35 -3.21 -12.74
C VAL A 17 3.65 -3.35 -14.23
N ASP A 18 3.36 -4.52 -14.80
CA ASP A 18 3.52 -4.73 -16.23
C ASP A 18 2.35 -4.05 -16.97
N PRO A 19 2.58 -3.02 -17.79
CA PRO A 19 1.50 -2.32 -18.48
C PRO A 19 0.72 -3.24 -19.42
N VAL A 20 1.35 -4.30 -19.96
CA VAL A 20 0.66 -5.26 -20.84
C VAL A 20 -0.28 -6.15 -20.01
N ARG A 21 0.19 -6.66 -18.87
CA ARG A 21 -0.65 -7.46 -17.96
C ARG A 21 -1.73 -6.62 -17.30
N ALA A 22 -1.43 -5.37 -16.94
CA ALA A 22 -2.41 -4.43 -16.43
C ALA A 22 -3.48 -4.13 -17.46
N ARG A 23 -3.13 -3.89 -18.74
CA ARG A 23 -4.11 -3.68 -19.80
C ARG A 23 -5.00 -4.92 -20.01
N ARG A 24 -4.43 -6.13 -19.98
CA ARG A 24 -5.22 -7.38 -20.02
C ARG A 24 -6.15 -7.52 -18.81
N ALA A 25 -5.66 -7.21 -17.62
CA ALA A 25 -6.47 -7.20 -16.40
C ALA A 25 -7.61 -6.19 -16.47
N VAL A 26 -7.38 -5.00 -17.04
CA VAL A 26 -8.43 -3.99 -17.27
C VAL A 26 -9.48 -4.54 -18.23
N TRP A 27 -9.08 -5.17 -19.34
CA TRP A 27 -10.04 -5.76 -20.28
C TRP A 27 -10.87 -6.89 -19.64
N LEU A 28 -10.23 -7.77 -18.86
CA LEU A 28 -10.93 -8.82 -18.12
C LEU A 28 -11.88 -8.23 -17.08
N ALA A 29 -11.44 -7.25 -16.30
CA ALA A 29 -12.26 -6.57 -15.32
C ALA A 29 -13.45 -5.85 -15.97
N LEU A 30 -13.24 -5.22 -17.13
CA LEU A 30 -14.29 -4.59 -17.91
C LEU A 30 -15.32 -5.62 -18.37
N ALA A 31 -14.88 -6.75 -18.93
CA ALA A 31 -15.76 -7.83 -19.36
C ALA A 31 -16.61 -8.38 -18.20
N VAL A 32 -15.99 -8.61 -17.03
CA VAL A 32 -16.69 -9.02 -15.81
C VAL A 32 -17.68 -7.96 -15.35
N THR A 33 -17.29 -6.68 -15.37
CA THR A 33 -18.16 -5.57 -14.98
C THR A 33 -19.41 -5.50 -15.85
N VAL A 34 -19.26 -5.64 -17.17
CA VAL A 34 -20.38 -5.66 -18.12
C VAL A 34 -21.29 -6.86 -17.85
N LEU A 35 -20.73 -8.05 -17.68
CA LEU A 35 -21.51 -9.27 -17.42
C LEU A 35 -22.31 -9.18 -16.12
N VAL A 36 -21.69 -8.66 -15.05
CA VAL A 36 -22.36 -8.42 -13.76
C VAL A 36 -23.43 -7.34 -13.91
N CYS A 37 -23.18 -6.28 -14.67
CA CYS A 37 -24.16 -5.22 -14.93
C CYS A 37 -25.41 -5.77 -15.59
N VAL A 38 -25.25 -6.55 -16.66
CA VAL A 38 -26.37 -7.20 -17.36
C VAL A 38 -27.14 -8.12 -16.39
N GLY A 39 -26.44 -8.94 -15.61
CA GLY A 39 -27.07 -9.82 -14.63
C GLY A 39 -27.87 -9.07 -13.56
N LEU A 40 -27.32 -7.98 -13.01
CA LEU A 40 -27.99 -7.17 -11.98
C LEU A 40 -29.19 -6.39 -12.52
N VAL A 41 -29.15 -5.95 -13.78
CA VAL A 41 -30.30 -5.31 -14.45
C VAL A 41 -31.44 -6.32 -14.64
N VAL A 42 -31.13 -7.52 -15.13
CA VAL A 42 -32.13 -8.60 -15.27
C VAL A 42 -32.72 -8.97 -13.91
N LEU A 43 -31.87 -9.07 -12.87
CA LEU A 43 -32.33 -9.35 -11.52
C LEU A 43 -33.23 -8.23 -10.96
N GLN A 44 -32.92 -6.97 -11.29
CA GLN A 44 -33.76 -5.83 -10.91
C GLN A 44 -35.12 -5.86 -11.60
N ASP A 45 -35.18 -6.22 -12.89
CA ASP A 45 -36.44 -6.32 -13.63
C ASP A 45 -37.33 -7.44 -13.07
N ALA A 46 -36.73 -8.58 -12.71
CA ALA A 46 -37.46 -9.73 -12.18
C ALA A 46 -37.91 -9.56 -10.71
N PHE A 47 -37.06 -9.00 -9.84
CA PHE A 47 -37.27 -9.04 -8.38
C PHE A 47 -37.34 -7.68 -7.70
N ARG A 48 -37.01 -6.58 -8.39
CA ARG A 48 -36.95 -5.21 -7.83
C ARG A 48 -36.16 -5.10 -6.52
N TRP A 49 -35.08 -5.87 -6.41
CA TRP A 49 -34.29 -6.05 -5.19
C TRP A 49 -33.52 -4.77 -4.76
N ALA A 50 -33.17 -3.89 -5.70
CA ALA A 50 -32.39 -2.69 -5.43
C ALA A 50 -33.24 -1.49 -4.96
N GLY A 51 -34.53 -1.72 -4.68
CA GLY A 51 -35.47 -0.71 -4.18
C GLY A 51 -36.41 -0.14 -5.26
N PRO A 52 -37.49 0.52 -4.82
CA PRO A 52 -38.55 1.02 -5.72
C PRO A 52 -38.25 2.41 -6.30
N GLY A 53 -37.25 3.13 -5.77
CA GLY A 53 -36.95 4.50 -6.18
C GLY A 53 -36.28 4.59 -7.55
N PRO A 54 -36.63 5.57 -8.40
CA PRO A 54 -36.09 5.71 -9.76
C PRO A 54 -34.58 5.96 -9.80
N PHE A 55 -34.01 6.52 -8.72
CA PHE A 55 -32.56 6.77 -8.59
C PHE A 55 -31.84 5.74 -7.72
N GLN A 56 -32.57 5.02 -6.86
CA GLN A 56 -31.96 4.06 -5.93
C GLN A 56 -31.41 2.85 -6.67
N ALA A 57 -32.25 2.23 -7.52
CA ALA A 57 -31.88 1.07 -8.31
C ALA A 57 -30.64 1.28 -9.22
N PRO A 58 -30.56 2.35 -10.06
CA PRO A 58 -29.38 2.55 -10.90
C PRO A 58 -28.11 2.83 -10.08
N VAL A 59 -28.22 3.55 -8.96
CA VAL A 59 -27.07 3.82 -8.07
C VAL A 59 -26.57 2.52 -7.43
N THR A 60 -27.45 1.67 -6.92
CA THR A 60 -27.10 0.37 -6.34
C THR A 60 -26.41 -0.53 -7.37
N ILE A 61 -26.97 -0.62 -8.58
CA ILE A 61 -26.40 -1.42 -9.67
C ILE A 61 -25.02 -0.87 -10.07
N LEU A 62 -24.88 0.45 -10.21
CA LEU A 62 -23.60 1.08 -10.55
C LEU A 62 -22.54 0.80 -9.48
N LEU A 63 -22.87 0.98 -8.20
CA LEU A 63 -21.94 0.72 -7.09
C LEU A 63 -21.53 -0.75 -7.03
N ALA A 64 -22.50 -1.68 -7.19
CA ALA A 64 -22.25 -3.10 -7.15
C ALA A 64 -21.37 -3.56 -8.32
N THR A 65 -21.67 -3.11 -9.55
CA THR A 65 -20.90 -3.46 -10.75
C THR A 65 -19.46 -2.96 -10.67
N LEU A 66 -19.27 -1.69 -10.29
CA LEU A 66 -17.93 -1.12 -10.10
C LEU A 66 -17.17 -1.85 -8.97
N GLY A 67 -17.85 -2.20 -7.89
CA GLY A 67 -17.27 -2.98 -6.79
C GLY A 67 -16.72 -4.32 -7.24
N VAL A 68 -17.54 -5.11 -7.95
CA VAL A 68 -17.12 -6.42 -8.48
C VAL A 68 -16.02 -6.27 -9.54
N GLY A 69 -16.11 -5.26 -10.41
CA GLY A 69 -15.08 -4.97 -11.42
C GLY A 69 -13.71 -4.71 -10.82
N LEU A 70 -13.65 -3.90 -9.75
CA LEU A 70 -12.40 -3.61 -9.03
C LEU A 70 -11.83 -4.84 -8.32
N ILE A 71 -12.69 -5.69 -7.75
CA ILE A 71 -12.26 -6.96 -7.13
C ILE A 71 -11.73 -7.89 -8.22
N ALA A 72 -12.42 -8.05 -9.35
CA ALA A 72 -11.96 -8.86 -10.47
C ALA A 72 -10.61 -8.38 -11.02
N PHE A 73 -10.41 -7.06 -11.14
CA PHE A 73 -9.12 -6.47 -11.50
C PHE A 73 -8.02 -6.89 -10.53
N SER A 74 -8.30 -6.88 -9.22
CA SER A 74 -7.31 -7.21 -8.19
C SER A 74 -6.91 -8.70 -8.14
N CYS A 75 -7.78 -9.59 -8.65
CA CYS A 75 -7.51 -11.01 -8.77
C CYS A 75 -6.51 -11.31 -9.90
N CYS A 76 -6.32 -10.40 -10.85
CA CYS A 76 -5.42 -10.59 -11.97
C CYS A 76 -3.95 -10.32 -11.56
N PRO A 77 -3.01 -11.23 -11.90
CA PRO A 77 -1.60 -11.03 -11.59
C PRO A 77 -0.98 -9.95 -12.51
N THR A 78 -0.87 -8.72 -12.01
CA THR A 78 -0.30 -7.57 -12.74
C THR A 78 1.18 -7.32 -12.43
N ALA A 79 1.76 -8.07 -11.49
CA ALA A 79 3.13 -7.85 -11.04
C ALA A 79 4.16 -8.25 -12.11
N ARG A 80 5.16 -7.39 -12.33
CA ARG A 80 6.40 -7.77 -13.01
C ARG A 80 7.24 -8.67 -12.11
N PRO A 81 7.94 -9.67 -12.68
CA PRO A 81 8.95 -10.40 -11.91
C PRO A 81 10.00 -9.43 -11.37
N PRO A 82 10.55 -9.67 -10.16
CA PRO A 82 11.56 -8.80 -9.59
C PRO A 82 12.75 -8.69 -10.56
N ALA A 83 13.22 -7.45 -10.79
CA ALA A 83 14.43 -7.24 -11.58
C ALA A 83 15.61 -7.91 -10.86
N THR A 84 16.56 -8.45 -11.62
CA THR A 84 17.78 -9.09 -11.10
C THR A 84 18.60 -8.19 -10.18
N ALA A 85 18.43 -6.87 -10.28
CA ALA A 85 19.03 -5.87 -9.37
C ALA A 85 18.45 -5.87 -7.94
N ASN A 86 17.29 -6.48 -7.69
CA ASN A 86 16.65 -6.55 -6.37
C ASN A 86 17.11 -7.79 -5.56
N THR A 87 18.39 -8.11 -5.67
CA THR A 87 19.03 -9.16 -4.89
C THR A 87 19.88 -8.54 -3.81
N ILE A 88 19.61 -8.87 -2.54
CA ILE A 88 20.59 -8.65 -1.47
C ILE A 88 21.61 -9.78 -1.63
N ASN A 89 22.85 -9.46 -2.03
CA ASN A 89 23.94 -10.42 -2.23
C ASN A 89 23.60 -11.57 -3.22
N GLY A 90 22.98 -11.27 -4.37
CA GLY A 90 22.67 -12.26 -5.41
C GLY A 90 21.53 -13.24 -5.08
N ARG A 91 20.92 -13.15 -3.90
CA ARG A 91 19.74 -13.96 -3.52
C ARG A 91 18.46 -13.17 -3.69
N GLN A 92 17.42 -13.80 -4.25
CA GLN A 92 16.08 -13.22 -4.31
C GLN A 92 15.56 -13.00 -2.89
N VAL A 93 15.21 -11.76 -2.56
CA VAL A 93 14.58 -11.43 -1.28
C VAL A 93 13.13 -11.90 -1.34
N ARG A 94 12.78 -12.84 -0.44
CA ARG A 94 11.41 -13.37 -0.25
C ARG A 94 10.43 -12.20 -0.10
N ALA A 95 9.23 -12.31 -0.68
CA ALA A 95 8.23 -11.23 -0.68
C ALA A 95 7.92 -10.70 0.74
N ASP A 96 7.94 -11.61 1.72
CA ASP A 96 7.69 -11.36 3.14
C ASP A 96 8.75 -10.41 3.75
N TRP A 97 9.99 -10.50 3.27
CA TRP A 97 11.09 -9.64 3.71
C TRP A 97 11.08 -8.26 3.04
N GLN A 98 10.38 -8.08 1.91
CA GLN A 98 10.33 -6.79 1.20
C GLN A 98 9.59 -5.71 1.98
N LEU A 99 8.78 -6.07 2.97
CA LEU A 99 8.08 -5.12 3.84
C LEU A 99 8.82 -4.85 5.15
N THR A 100 9.98 -5.49 5.37
CA THR A 100 10.74 -5.42 6.61
C THR A 100 12.10 -4.83 6.33
N VAL A 101 12.42 -3.76 7.05
CA VAL A 101 13.72 -3.08 6.95
C VAL A 101 14.56 -3.48 8.16
N ARG A 102 15.88 -3.52 8.00
CA ARG A 102 16.81 -3.74 9.11
C ARG A 102 16.50 -2.81 10.27
N TRP A 103 16.68 -3.29 11.50
CA TRP A 103 16.42 -2.52 12.72
C TRP A 103 17.19 -1.20 12.77
N SER A 104 18.38 -1.12 12.17
CA SER A 104 19.17 0.11 12.06
C SER A 104 18.49 1.21 11.23
N VAL A 105 17.66 0.83 10.24
CA VAL A 105 17.01 1.76 9.32
C VAL A 105 15.61 2.17 9.79
N GLN A 106 14.93 1.34 10.59
CA GLN A 106 13.58 1.61 11.10
C GLN A 106 13.39 3.01 11.73
N PRO A 107 14.34 3.54 12.55
CA PRO A 107 14.22 4.88 13.13
C PRO A 107 14.05 5.99 12.09
N TYR A 108 14.71 5.89 10.94
CA TYR A 108 14.67 6.91 9.87
C TYR A 108 13.32 6.97 9.13
N LEU A 109 12.57 5.86 9.17
CA LEU A 109 11.24 5.73 8.57
C LEU A 109 10.11 6.25 9.47
N GLY A 110 10.45 6.71 10.67
CA GLY A 110 9.53 7.28 11.64
C GLY A 110 8.80 8.53 11.15
N ARG A 111 7.80 8.98 11.92
CA ARG A 111 7.06 10.22 11.63
C ARG A 111 7.96 11.46 11.74
N VAL A 112 8.86 11.45 12.73
CA VAL A 112 9.82 12.53 12.97
C VAL A 112 11.02 12.34 12.04
N PRO A 113 11.44 13.37 11.29
CA PRO A 113 12.64 13.29 10.46
C PRO A 113 13.88 13.18 11.35
N GLN A 114 14.72 12.19 11.08
CA GLN A 114 15.99 11.98 11.77
C GLN A 114 17.14 12.05 10.76
N ALA A 115 18.23 12.73 11.11
CA ALA A 115 19.42 12.80 10.27
C ALA A 115 20.06 11.41 10.12
N VAL A 116 20.35 11.02 8.88
CA VAL A 116 20.94 9.71 8.55
C VAL A 116 22.41 9.72 8.98
N ALA A 117 22.84 8.67 9.69
CA ALA A 117 24.25 8.52 10.05
C ALA A 117 25.05 8.06 8.81
N PRO A 118 26.30 8.50 8.62
CA PRO A 118 27.14 8.08 7.49
C PRO A 118 27.25 6.55 7.37
N ASP A 119 27.39 5.86 8.50
CA ASP A 119 27.50 4.38 8.56
C ASP A 119 26.23 3.67 8.07
N ASP A 120 25.06 4.26 8.32
CA ASP A 120 23.76 3.70 7.95
C ASP A 120 23.37 4.06 6.50
N ARG A 121 24.12 4.93 5.82
CA ARG A 121 23.84 5.42 4.46
C ARG A 121 23.68 4.28 3.46
N ALA A 122 24.63 3.34 3.42
CA ALA A 122 24.60 2.21 2.50
C ALA A 122 23.41 1.27 2.78
N ALA A 123 23.07 1.08 4.06
CA ALA A 123 21.92 0.27 4.45
C ALA A 123 20.59 0.92 4.03
N VAL A 124 20.43 2.23 4.24
CA VAL A 124 19.24 2.99 3.83
C VAL A 124 19.08 2.94 2.31
N LEU A 125 20.14 3.16 1.54
CA LEU A 125 20.07 3.17 0.06
C LEU A 125 19.75 1.80 -0.53
N ASN A 126 20.11 0.71 0.14
CA ASN A 126 19.80 -0.65 -0.31
C ASN A 126 18.39 -1.11 0.12
N ASP A 127 18.00 -0.85 1.36
CA ASP A 127 16.74 -1.40 1.91
C ASP A 127 15.51 -0.55 1.53
N VAL A 128 15.64 0.78 1.40
CA VAL A 128 14.51 1.66 1.10
C VAL A 128 13.86 1.37 -0.27
N PRO A 129 14.61 1.19 -1.37
CA PRO A 129 14.00 0.85 -2.66
C PRO A 129 13.24 -0.49 -2.64
N LEU A 130 13.73 -1.47 -1.86
CA LEU A 130 13.03 -2.75 -1.67
C LEU A 130 11.71 -2.56 -0.92
N LEU A 131 11.72 -1.74 0.13
CA LEU A 131 10.50 -1.36 0.87
C LEU A 131 9.51 -0.61 -0.03
N GLN A 132 9.98 0.37 -0.80
CA GLN A 132 9.13 1.13 -1.73
C GLN A 132 8.43 0.21 -2.73
N ARG A 133 9.17 -0.72 -3.33
CA ARG A 133 8.61 -1.71 -4.27
C ARG A 133 7.58 -2.61 -3.60
N GLY A 134 7.85 -3.09 -2.39
CA GLY A 134 6.92 -3.88 -1.59
C GLY A 134 5.61 -3.12 -1.30
N LEU A 135 5.73 -1.87 -0.86
CA LEU A 135 4.60 -0.98 -0.57
C LEU A 135 3.78 -0.65 -1.84
N ILE A 136 4.44 -0.36 -2.97
CA ILE A 136 3.77 -0.10 -4.25
C ILE A 136 3.01 -1.35 -4.72
N ARG A 137 3.63 -2.53 -4.64
CA ARG A 137 2.98 -3.80 -4.97
C ARG A 137 1.77 -4.04 -4.09
N GLN A 138 1.90 -3.86 -2.78
CA GLN A 138 0.79 -3.98 -1.84
C GLN A 138 -0.32 -3.00 -2.20
N LEU A 139 0.00 -1.71 -2.38
CA LEU A 139 -0.98 -0.66 -2.68
C LEU A 139 -1.72 -0.90 -4.00
N SER A 140 -1.01 -1.35 -5.04
CA SER A 140 -1.60 -1.68 -6.35
C SER A 140 -2.57 -2.86 -6.30
N ARG A 141 -2.38 -3.79 -5.34
CA ARG A 141 -3.22 -4.98 -5.18
C ARG A 141 -4.35 -4.74 -4.17
N THR A 142 -4.06 -4.20 -3.00
CA THR A 142 -5.03 -3.99 -1.93
C THR A 142 -5.90 -2.77 -2.17
N GLY A 143 -5.41 -1.76 -2.89
CA GLY A 143 -6.18 -0.55 -3.23
C GLY A 143 -7.50 -0.89 -3.94
N PRO A 144 -7.47 -1.54 -5.12
CA PRO A 144 -8.68 -1.93 -5.83
C PRO A 144 -9.59 -2.86 -5.04
N VAL A 145 -9.04 -3.81 -4.27
CA VAL A 145 -9.82 -4.70 -3.39
C VAL A 145 -10.63 -3.90 -2.38
N LEU A 146 -9.95 -3.03 -1.64
CA LEU A 146 -10.55 -2.28 -0.54
C LEU A 146 -11.59 -1.26 -1.05
N ILE A 147 -11.29 -0.59 -2.16
CA ILE A 147 -12.25 0.31 -2.82
C ILE A 147 -13.45 -0.52 -3.32
N GLY A 148 -13.22 -1.68 -3.94
CA GLY A 148 -14.28 -2.56 -4.43
C GLY A 148 -15.22 -3.02 -3.31
N PHE A 149 -14.67 -3.45 -2.16
CA PHE A 149 -15.46 -3.80 -0.98
C PHE A 149 -16.24 -2.61 -0.40
N ALA A 150 -15.65 -1.41 -0.39
CA ALA A 150 -16.36 -0.22 0.07
C ALA A 150 -17.55 0.13 -0.85
N LEU A 151 -17.39 0.01 -2.18
CA LEU A 151 -18.47 0.20 -3.13
C LEU A 151 -19.58 -0.86 -2.96
N LEU A 152 -19.23 -2.13 -2.74
CA LEU A 152 -20.20 -3.18 -2.44
C LEU A 152 -20.96 -2.91 -1.14
N GLY A 153 -20.28 -2.42 -0.11
CA GLY A 153 -20.92 -1.98 1.12
C GLY A 153 -21.93 -0.86 0.86
N LEU A 154 -21.53 0.18 0.13
CA LEU A 154 -22.43 1.27 -0.24
C LEU A 154 -23.64 0.79 -1.07
N ALA A 155 -23.42 -0.15 -2.00
CA ALA A 155 -24.49 -0.79 -2.74
C ALA A 155 -25.47 -1.51 -1.80
N ALA A 156 -24.95 -2.29 -0.84
CA ALA A 156 -25.78 -2.99 0.14
C ALA A 156 -26.60 -2.02 1.02
N LEU A 157 -26.03 -0.90 1.48
CA LEU A 157 -26.79 0.13 2.20
C LEU A 157 -27.88 0.73 1.33
N SER A 158 -27.54 1.06 0.08
CA SER A 158 -28.52 1.66 -0.84
C SER A 158 -29.67 0.71 -1.14
N ALA A 159 -29.46 -0.61 -1.06
CA ALA A 159 -30.51 -1.62 -1.19
C ALA A 159 -31.31 -1.88 0.11
N GLY A 160 -31.01 -1.16 1.21
CA GLY A 160 -31.68 -1.35 2.51
C GLY A 160 -31.05 -2.41 3.42
N GLY A 161 -29.81 -2.84 3.13
CA GLY A 161 -29.07 -3.79 3.96
C GLY A 161 -28.75 -3.22 5.35
N VAL A 162 -29.19 -3.92 6.40
CA VAL A 162 -29.14 -3.43 7.80
C VAL A 162 -27.77 -3.67 8.48
N HIS A 163 -26.82 -4.31 7.80
CA HIS A 163 -25.58 -4.81 8.41
C HIS A 163 -24.45 -3.77 8.33
N ALA A 164 -24.62 -2.64 9.02
CA ALA A 164 -23.67 -1.53 9.07
C ALA A 164 -22.24 -1.95 9.52
N TYR A 165 -22.12 -3.04 10.27
CA TYR A 165 -20.85 -3.54 10.79
C TYR A 165 -19.86 -3.97 9.69
N GLY A 166 -20.32 -4.72 8.68
CA GLY A 166 -19.44 -5.16 7.57
C GLY A 166 -18.90 -3.98 6.75
N LEU A 167 -19.70 -2.94 6.65
CA LEU A 167 -19.35 -1.70 5.96
C LEU A 167 -18.38 -0.84 6.75
N ALA A 168 -18.62 -0.69 8.05
CA ALA A 168 -17.69 -0.03 8.96
C ALA A 168 -16.31 -0.69 8.91
N LEU A 169 -16.27 -2.03 8.89
CA LEU A 169 -15.02 -2.79 8.75
C LEU A 169 -14.31 -2.48 7.42
N GLY A 170 -15.03 -2.54 6.29
CA GLY A 170 -14.50 -2.21 4.97
C GLY A 170 -13.95 -0.77 4.90
N PHE A 171 -14.66 0.19 5.49
CA PHE A 171 -14.26 1.59 5.53
C PHE A 171 -13.01 1.81 6.38
N VAL A 172 -12.91 1.15 7.55
CA VAL A 172 -11.70 1.15 8.39
C VAL A 172 -10.49 0.66 7.60
N TYR A 173 -10.64 -0.41 6.81
CA TYR A 173 -9.56 -0.90 5.97
C TYR A 173 -9.21 0.08 4.84
N VAL A 174 -10.17 0.75 4.19
CA VAL A 174 -9.89 1.81 3.20
C VAL A 174 -9.09 2.95 3.82
N CYS A 175 -9.36 3.31 5.08
CA CYS A 175 -8.59 4.32 5.81
C CYS A 175 -7.12 3.94 6.05
N THR A 176 -6.71 2.69 5.79
CA THR A 176 -5.29 2.29 5.83
C THR A 176 -4.52 2.67 4.57
N LEU A 177 -5.19 2.91 3.43
CA LEU A 177 -4.54 3.28 2.16
C LEU A 177 -3.74 4.59 2.27
N PRO A 178 -4.26 5.67 2.91
CA PRO A 178 -3.46 6.87 3.15
C PRO A 178 -2.21 6.61 3.99
N ASP A 179 -2.25 5.71 4.99
CA ASP A 179 -1.06 5.40 5.79
C ASP A 179 0.02 4.71 4.94
N LEU A 180 -0.37 3.83 4.01
CA LEU A 180 0.58 3.22 3.06
C LEU A 180 1.26 4.28 2.17
N VAL A 181 0.51 5.26 1.66
CA VAL A 181 1.08 6.37 0.87
C VAL A 181 1.99 7.25 1.73
N LEU A 182 1.60 7.51 2.98
CA LEU A 182 2.44 8.24 3.92
C LEU A 182 3.74 7.49 4.23
N ARG A 183 3.71 6.17 4.43
CA ARG A 183 4.91 5.33 4.60
C ARG A 183 5.82 5.42 3.39
N LEU A 184 5.27 5.41 2.18
CA LEU A 184 6.04 5.60 0.95
C LEU A 184 6.75 6.96 0.92
N GLY A 185 6.05 8.03 1.32
CA GLY A 185 6.65 9.36 1.45
C GLY A 185 7.71 9.46 2.54
N ARG A 186 7.56 8.75 3.66
CA ARG A 186 8.59 8.67 4.72
C ARG A 186 9.83 7.92 4.24
N ALA A 187 9.63 6.86 3.46
CA ALA A 187 10.71 6.09 2.85
C ALA A 187 11.51 6.94 1.85
N GLU A 188 10.85 7.67 0.95
CA GLU A 188 11.54 8.56 0.02
C GLU A 188 12.30 9.69 0.72
N ARG A 189 11.71 10.27 1.78
CA ARG A 189 12.43 11.24 2.61
C ARG A 189 13.71 10.66 3.20
N ALA A 190 13.68 9.42 3.69
CA ALA A 190 14.87 8.76 4.24
C ALA A 190 15.93 8.52 3.15
N ARG A 191 15.52 8.17 1.93
CA ARG A 191 16.41 8.03 0.76
C ARG A 191 17.07 9.36 0.39
N LEU A 192 16.29 10.44 0.28
CA LEU A 192 16.82 11.77 -0.03
C LEU A 192 17.78 12.27 1.06
N ALA A 193 17.46 12.02 2.34
CA ALA A 193 18.36 12.33 3.45
C ALA A 193 19.67 11.53 3.37
N ALA A 194 19.63 10.24 3.02
CA ALA A 194 20.83 9.43 2.85
C ALA A 194 21.68 9.86 1.63
N LEU A 195 21.05 10.32 0.55
CA LEU A 195 21.76 10.87 -0.62
C LEU A 195 22.46 12.19 -0.29
N ALA A 196 21.89 13.00 0.60
CA ALA A 196 22.47 14.26 1.05
C ALA A 196 23.65 14.08 2.02
N VAL A 197 23.83 12.89 2.60
CA VAL A 197 24.94 12.58 3.52
C VAL A 197 26.17 12.14 2.71
N THR A 198 27.31 12.78 3.00
CA THR A 198 28.62 12.40 2.45
C THR A 198 28.95 10.95 2.81
N PRO A 199 29.55 10.16 1.91
CA PRO A 199 29.97 8.79 2.23
C PRO A 199 30.87 8.78 3.47
N PRO A 200 30.75 7.76 4.35
CA PRO A 200 31.69 7.59 5.45
C PRO A 200 33.11 7.41 4.89
N ASP A 201 34.07 8.07 5.54
CA ASP A 201 35.49 7.88 5.28
C ASP A 201 35.85 6.43 5.63
N PRO A 202 36.44 5.62 4.71
CA PRO A 202 36.78 4.23 5.00
C PRO A 202 37.71 4.04 6.21
N ASP A 203 38.43 5.10 6.61
CA ASP A 203 39.33 5.11 7.76
C ASP A 203 38.65 5.55 9.07
N ALA A 204 37.41 6.05 9.02
CA ALA A 204 36.63 6.36 10.21
C ALA A 204 36.01 5.07 10.75
N GLY A 205 36.55 4.55 11.85
CA GLY A 205 35.97 3.43 12.58
C GLY A 205 34.48 3.67 12.90
N PRO A 206 33.67 2.59 13.04
CA PRO A 206 32.21 2.71 13.16
C PRO A 206 31.85 3.67 14.30
N ALA A 207 31.07 4.70 13.98
CA ALA A 207 30.65 5.69 14.96
C ALA A 207 29.78 4.96 15.99
N GLN A 208 30.37 4.69 17.15
CA GLN A 208 29.77 3.91 18.22
C GLN A 208 28.54 4.69 18.73
N ARG A 209 27.37 4.34 18.20
CA ARG A 209 26.09 4.92 18.61
C ARG A 209 25.96 4.65 20.11
N ARG A 210 26.09 5.70 20.92
CA ARG A 210 25.91 5.65 22.37
C ARG A 210 24.48 5.18 22.63
N ARG A 211 24.32 3.87 22.81
CA ARG A 211 23.13 3.22 23.36
C ARG A 211 23.12 3.55 24.84
N ASP A 212 22.81 4.79 25.19
CA ASP A 212 22.40 5.12 26.55
C ASP A 212 20.87 5.00 26.59
N PRO A 213 20.30 3.87 27.07
CA PRO A 213 19.01 3.91 27.73
C PRO A 213 19.24 4.52 29.12
N ALA A 214 19.70 5.77 29.20
CA ALA A 214 19.87 6.48 30.46
C ALA A 214 18.51 6.99 30.98
N GLY A 215 17.61 6.05 31.19
CA GLY A 215 16.49 6.14 32.12
C GLY A 215 16.80 5.31 33.37
N SER A 216 18.05 5.34 33.85
CA SER A 216 18.47 4.75 35.12
C SER A 216 17.93 5.59 36.28
N LYS A 217 16.63 5.43 36.57
CA LYS A 217 16.02 5.82 37.84
C LYS A 217 16.06 4.67 38.84
N LEU A 218 17.26 4.23 39.23
CA LEU A 218 17.44 3.38 40.42
C LEU A 218 18.76 3.77 41.10
N ARG A 219 18.73 4.89 41.82
CA ARG A 219 19.54 5.05 43.02
C ARG A 219 18.55 5.28 44.15
N LEU A 220 18.32 4.26 44.96
CA LEU A 220 17.70 4.42 46.26
C LEU A 220 18.74 5.11 47.18
N PRO A 221 18.33 6.10 48.00
CA PRO A 221 19.22 6.64 49.03
C PRO A 221 19.26 5.67 50.21
N GLY A 222 20.43 5.08 50.52
CA GLY A 222 20.62 4.35 51.77
C GLY A 222 21.55 3.12 51.80
N GLU A 223 22.47 2.93 50.84
CA GLU A 223 23.60 1.99 51.00
C GLU A 223 24.94 2.74 50.94
#